data_AF-A0A2N3LD25-F1
#
_entry.id   AF-A0A2N3LD25-F1
#
_cell.length_a   1.000
_cell.length_b   1.000
_cell.length_c   1.000
_cell.angle_alpha   90.00
_cell.angle_beta   90.00
_cell.angle_gamma   90.00
#
_symmetry.space_group_name_H-M   'P 1'
#
loop_
_entity.id
_entity.type
_entity.pdbx_description
1 polymer ?
#
loop_
_entity_poly.entity_id
_entity_poly.type
_entity_poly.pdbx_seq_one_letter_code
_entity_poly.pdbx_strand_id
1 'polypeptide(L)' 'MHAIDLLCKEYGITRYSLSKKSGIRESVFSNLVQKNTPIENMKLGTLLKMASALDLPIGVLIEKLLEYEKAPLDE' A
#
# COMPACT_ATOMS: atom_id res chain seq x y z
N MET A 1 4.71 7.90 -8.70
CA MET A 1 3.45 7.52 -8.01
C MET A 1 3.84 6.57 -6.89
N HIS A 2 3.28 6.67 -5.68
CA HIS A 2 3.70 5.79 -4.57
C HIS A 2 3.16 4.36 -4.77
N ALA A 3 3.85 3.34 -4.26
CA ALA A 3 3.42 1.93 -4.37
C ALA A 3 1.99 1.69 -3.85
N ILE A 4 1.58 2.42 -2.82
CA ILE A 4 0.20 2.39 -2.28
C ILE A 4 -0.83 2.92 -3.31
N ASP A 5 -0.49 3.96 -4.07
CA ASP A 5 -1.37 4.49 -5.11
C ASP A 5 -1.50 3.51 -6.28
N LEU A 6 -0.40 2.84 -6.65
CA LEU A 6 -0.38 1.79 -7.67
C LEU A 6 -1.21 0.59 -7.24
N LEU A 7 -1.06 0.14 -5.99
CA LEU A 7 -1.90 -0.89 -5.39
C LEU A 7 -3.37 -0.49 -5.41
N CYS A 8 -3.72 0.73 -5.01
CA CYS A 8 -5.09 1.22 -5.06
C CYS A 8 -5.66 1.18 -6.49
N LYS A 9 -4.87 1.60 -7.47
CA LYS A 9 -5.23 1.60 -8.89
C LYS A 9 -5.46 0.18 -9.43
N GLU A 10 -4.58 -0.77 -9.13
CA GLU A 10 -4.69 -2.17 -9.58
C GLU A 10 -5.95 -2.84 -9.03
N TYR A 11 -6.29 -2.59 -7.77
CA TYR A 11 -7.45 -3.21 -7.12
C TYR A 11 -8.74 -2.39 -7.32
N GLY A 12 -8.71 -1.31 -8.10
CA GLY A 12 -9.87 -0.46 -8.35
C GLY A 12 -10.45 0.19 -7.09
N ILE A 13 -9.62 0.41 -6.06
CA ILE A 13 -10.03 1.00 -4.79
C ILE A 13 -9.38 2.38 -4.59
N THR A 14 -9.99 3.19 -3.74
CA THR A 14 -9.39 4.45 -3.28
C THR A 14 -8.66 4.25 -1.96
N ARG A 15 -7.75 5.17 -1.61
CA ARG A 15 -7.12 5.21 -0.28
C ARG A 15 -8.15 5.26 0.85
N TYR A 16 -9.26 5.97 0.63
CA TYR A 16 -10.38 6.03 1.56
C TYR A 16 -11.03 4.65 1.76
N SER A 17 -11.32 3.94 0.67
CA SER A 17 -11.85 2.57 0.73
C SER A 17 -10.88 1.61 1.41
N LEU A 18 -9.59 1.73 1.11
CA LEU A 18 -8.55 0.94 1.77
C LEU A 18 -8.46 1.25 3.27
N SER A 19 -8.58 2.52 3.66
CA SER A 19 -8.64 2.97 5.05
C SER A 19 -9.83 2.39 5.80
N LYS A 20 -11.02 2.44 5.20
CA LYS A 20 -12.24 1.83 5.74
C LYS A 20 -12.10 0.32 5.92
N LYS A 21 -11.56 -0.39 4.93
CA LYS A 21 -11.43 -1.86 4.98
C LYS A 21 -10.33 -2.33 5.94
N SER A 22 -9.18 -1.65 5.95
CA SER A 22 -8.02 -2.02 6.77
C SER A 22 -8.08 -1.50 8.22
N GLY A 23 -8.97 -0.55 8.50
CA GLY A 23 -9.02 0.14 9.79
C GLY A 23 -7.79 1.02 10.05
N ILE A 24 -6.95 1.28 9.03
CA ILE A 24 -5.84 2.22 9.09
C ILE A 24 -6.39 3.62 8.83
N ARG A 25 -5.99 4.62 9.63
CA ARG A 25 -6.42 6.01 9.41
C ARG A 25 -5.89 6.54 8.10
N GLU A 26 -6.71 7.30 7.38
CA GLU A 26 -6.34 7.91 6.09
C GLU A 26 -5.09 8.81 6.17
N SER A 27 -4.87 9.45 7.33
CA SER A 27 -3.66 10.23 7.61
C SER A 27 -2.38 9.39 7.61
N VAL A 28 -2.45 8.10 7.92
CA VAL A 28 -1.30 7.19 7.85
C VAL A 28 -0.92 6.97 6.39
N PHE A 29 -1.89 6.65 5.53
CA PHE A 29 -1.63 6.52 4.08
C PHE A 29 -1.12 7.83 3.49
N SER A 30 -1.73 8.96 3.85
CA SER A 30 -1.31 10.28 3.39
C SER A 30 0.14 10.58 3.80
N ASN A 31 0.52 10.29 5.04
CA ASN A 31 1.90 10.45 5.51
C ASN A 31 2.88 9.53 4.79
N LEU A 32 2.51 8.26 4.58
CA LEU A 32 3.35 7.30 3.87
C LEU A 32 3.63 7.75 2.43
N VAL A 33 2.56 8.15 1.73
CA VAL A 33 2.64 8.65 0.34
C VAL A 33 3.40 9.98 0.27
N GLN A 34 3.10 10.96 1.13
CA GLN A 34 3.77 12.26 1.13
C GLN A 34 5.25 12.18 1.49
N LYS A 35 5.61 11.30 2.43
CA LYS A 35 7.01 11.09 2.83
C LYS A 35 7.75 10.12 1.91
N ASN A 36 7.07 9.57 0.89
CA ASN A 36 7.59 8.52 0.04
C ASN A 36 8.26 7.41 0.86
N THR A 37 7.57 6.95 1.90
CA THR A 37 8.13 6.02 2.89
C THR A 37 8.36 4.68 2.20
N PRO A 38 9.61 4.18 2.18
CA PRO A 38 9.87 2.92 1.51
C PRO A 38 9.17 1.76 2.20
N ILE A 39 8.80 0.75 1.43
CA ILE A 39 8.00 -0.40 1.92
C ILE A 39 8.70 -1.10 3.09
N GLU A 40 10.03 -1.19 3.03
CA GLU A 40 10.87 -1.77 4.09
C GLU A 40 10.75 -1.04 5.44
N ASN A 41 10.44 0.26 5.42
CA ASN A 41 10.26 1.08 6.62
C ASN A 41 8.81 1.10 7.11
N MET A 42 7.88 0.45 6.42
CA MET A 42 6.48 0.36 6.84
C MET A 42 6.34 -0.61 8.03
N LYS A 43 5.53 -0.22 9.00
CA LYS A 43 5.23 -1.11 10.15
C LYS A 43 4.51 -2.36 9.65
N LEU A 44 5.00 -3.54 10.09
CA LEU A 44 4.38 -4.84 9.77
C LEU A 44 2.88 -4.88 10.10
N GLY A 45 2.47 -4.25 11.21
CA GLY A 45 1.04 -4.16 11.57
C GLY A 45 0.18 -3.39 10.56
N THR A 46 0.75 -2.40 9.86
CA THR A 46 0.08 -1.70 8.75
C THR A 46 -0.05 -2.62 7.53
N LEU A 47 1.04 -3.32 7.18
CA LEU A 47 1.06 -4.27 6.06
C LEU A 47 0.07 -5.42 6.28
N LEU A 48 0.01 -6.00 7.49
CA LEU A 48 -0.96 -7.04 7.84
C LEU A 48 -2.40 -6.57 7.66
N LYS A 49 -2.73 -5.36 8.15
CA LYS A 49 -4.07 -4.78 8.00
C LYS A 49 -4.44 -4.53 6.54
N MET A 50 -3.49 -4.07 5.72
CA MET A 50 -3.70 -3.93 4.28
C MET A 50 -3.92 -5.28 3.61
N ALA A 51 -3.13 -6.29 3.97
CA ALA A 51 -3.22 -7.64 3.41
C ALA A 51 -4.59 -8.26 3.73
N SER A 52 -5.03 -8.18 4.99
CA SER A 52 -6.37 -8.62 5.41
C SER A 52 -7.49 -7.85 4.72
N ALA A 53 -7.32 -6.54 4.46
CA ALA A 53 -8.33 -5.72 3.77
C ALA A 53 -8.50 -6.07 2.29
N LEU A 54 -7.44 -6.58 1.67
CA LEU A 54 -7.39 -6.99 0.27
C LEU A 54 -7.61 -8.50 0.09
N ASP A 55 -7.80 -9.22 1.19
CA ASP A 55 -7.88 -10.69 1.21
C ASP A 55 -6.66 -11.36 0.54
N LEU A 56 -5.48 -10.82 0.83
CA LEU A 56 -4.21 -11.29 0.30
C LEU A 56 -3.32 -11.87 1.40
N PRO A 57 -2.53 -12.91 1.09
CA PRO A 57 -1.39 -13.27 1.91
C PRO A 57 -0.42 -12.08 2.02
N ILE A 58 0.12 -11.85 3.21
CA ILE A 58 1.04 -10.72 3.44
C ILE A 58 2.29 -10.76 2.55
N GLY A 59 2.83 -11.96 2.28
CA GLY A 59 3.98 -12.13 1.37
C GLY A 59 3.68 -11.57 -0.02
N VAL A 60 2.52 -11.94 -0.59
CA VAL A 60 2.07 -11.47 -1.91
C VAL A 60 1.87 -9.96 -1.92
N LEU A 61 1.31 -9.39 -0.84
CA LEU A 61 1.16 -7.94 -0.74
C LEU A 61 2.53 -7.24 -0.74
N ILE A 62 3.49 -7.74 0.04
CA ILE A 62 4.83 -7.15 0.15
C ILE A 62 5.54 -7.23 -1.20
N GLU A 63 5.49 -8.39 -1.87
CA GLU A 63 6.07 -8.57 -3.21
C GLU A 63 5.50 -7.54 -4.19
N LYS A 64 4.17 -7.41 -4.26
CA LYS A 64 3.52 -6.40 -5.12
C LYS A 64 3.96 -4.98 -4.78
N LEU A 65 3.97 -4.63 -3.49
CA LEU A 65 4.39 -3.30 -3.04
C LEU A 65 5.86 -2.99 -3.42
N LEU A 66 6.76 -3.98 -3.29
CA LEU A 66 8.15 -3.87 -3.70
C LEU A 66 8.30 -3.79 -5.23
N GLU A 67 7.50 -4.55 -5.99
CA GLU A 67 7.44 -4.44 -7.45
C GLU A 67 7.02 -3.05 -7.90
N TYR A 68 5.98 -2.47 -7.28
CA TYR A 68 5.54 -1.11 -7.58
C TYR A 68 6.54 -0.03 -7.19
N GLU A 69 7.38 -0.28 -6.17
CA GLU A 69 8.46 0.61 -5.78
C GLU A 69 9.65 0.52 -6.74
N LYS A 70 9.93 -0.69 -7.26
CA LYS A 70 11.00 -1.00 -8.20
C LYS A 70 10.65 -0.83 -9.66
N ALA A 71 9.38 -0.59 -9.99
CA ALA A 71 8.94 -0.19 -11.31
C ALA A 71 8.98 1.35 -11.38
N PRO A 72 10.14 2.00 -11.62
CA PRO A 72 10.09 3.29 -12.25
C PRO A 72 9.40 3.07 -13.60
N LEU A 73 8.63 4.06 -14.03
CA LEU A 73 8.12 4.09 -15.39
C LEU A 73 9.27 3.78 -16.35
N ASP A 74 9.19 2.65 -17.06
CA ASP A 74 9.85 2.50 -18.34
C ASP A 74 9.19 3.51 -19.28
N GLU A 75 9.69 4.75 -19.29
CA GLU A 75 9.59 5.71 -20.39
C GLU A 75 10.94 6.43 -20.56
#